data_AF-A0A8H9DAC1-F1
#
_entry.id   AF-A0A8H9DAC1-F1
#
_cell.length_a   1.000
_cell.length_b   1.000
_cell.length_c   1.000
_cell.angle_alpha   90.00
_cell.angle_beta   90.00
_cell.angle_gamma   90.00
#
_symmetry.space_group_name_H-M   'P 1'
#
loop_
_entity.id
_entity.type
_entity.pdbx_description
1 polymer ?
#
loop_
_entity_poly.entity_id
_entity_poly.type
_entity_poly.pdbx_seq_one_letter_code
_entity_poly.pdbx_strand_id
1 'polypeptide(L)'
;MPATALVKHLQQAKKDLDLMTAMTKLDKYRVLIIDDIGYVKKTDSETQALFEFIAHRYESGSLIITSNQPSANGIKSFLTP
;
A
#
# COMPACT_ATOMS: atom_id res chain seq x y z
N MET A 1 0.79 10.94 -1.40
CA MET A 1 -0.34 10.60 -2.30
C MET A 1 -1.41 9.93 -1.47
N PRO A 2 -2.72 10.10 -1.76
CA PRO A 2 -3.77 9.40 -1.01
C PRO A 2 -3.61 7.88 -1.16
N ALA A 3 -3.86 7.12 -0.10
CA ALA A 3 -3.74 5.66 -0.12
C ALA A 3 -4.56 5.00 -1.25
N THR A 4 -5.77 5.50 -1.49
CA THR A 4 -6.67 4.99 -2.56
C THR A 4 -6.08 5.16 -3.96
N ALA A 5 -5.33 6.24 -4.21
CA ALA A 5 -4.65 6.47 -5.48
C ALA A 5 -3.47 5.50 -5.67
N LEU A 6 -2.70 5.25 -4.61
CA LEU A 6 -1.62 4.27 -4.62
C LEU A 6 -2.16 2.86 -4.89
N VAL A 7 -3.21 2.45 -4.19
CA VAL A 7 -3.81 1.12 -4.38
C VAL A 7 -4.30 0.93 -5.81
N LYS A 8 -5.01 1.91 -6.38
CA LYS A 8 -5.44 1.84 -7.78
C LYS A 8 -4.27 1.72 -8.75
N HIS A 9 -3.19 2.47 -8.50
CA HIS A 9 -1.98 2.39 -9.33
C HIS A 9 -1.35 0.99 -9.26
N LEU A 10 -1.17 0.45 -8.05
CA LEU A 10 -0.61 -0.89 -7.85
C LEU A 10 -1.51 -2.00 -8.44
N GLN A 11 -2.83 -1.86 -8.35
CA GLN A 11 -3.76 -2.79 -8.97
C GLN A 11 -3.68 -2.78 -10.48
N GLN A 12 -3.56 -1.59 -11.08
CA GLN A 12 -3.41 -1.46 -12.53
C GLN A 12 -2.08 -2.09 -12.97
N ALA A 13 -1.00 -1.74 -12.29
CA ALA A 13 0.33 -2.34 -12.47
C ALA A 13 0.31 -3.87 -12.36
N LYS A 14 -0.44 -4.42 -11.40
CA LYS A 14 -0.63 -5.87 -11.24
C LYS A 14 -1.37 -6.51 -12.40
N LYS A 15 -2.44 -5.86 -12.89
CA LYS A 15 -3.18 -6.32 -14.09
C LYS A 15 -2.31 -6.30 -15.34
N ASP A 16 -1.41 -5.33 -15.43
CA ASP A 16 -0.50 -5.14 -16.55
C ASP A 16 0.79 -5.97 -16.41
N LEU A 17 0.89 -6.84 -15.40
CA LEU A 17 2.07 -7.66 -15.07
C LEU A 17 3.35 -6.83 -14.83
N ASP A 18 3.20 -5.56 -14.43
CA ASP A 18 4.26 -4.58 -14.24
C ASP A 18 4.55 -4.26 -12.76
N LEU A 19 3.79 -4.87 -11.83
CA LEU A 19 3.80 -4.52 -10.40
C LEU A 19 5.18 -4.29 -9.78
N MET A 20 6.12 -5.21 -9.98
CA MET A 20 7.50 -5.08 -9.46
C MET A 20 8.21 -3.83 -10.00
N THR A 21 7.97 -3.49 -11.26
CA THR A 21 8.51 -2.27 -11.89
C THR A 21 7.91 -1.02 -11.26
N ALA A 22 6.59 -0.99 -11.04
CA ALA A 22 5.92 0.11 -10.35
C ALA A 22 6.46 0.30 -8.91
N MET A 23 6.69 -0.79 -8.19
CA MET A 23 7.21 -0.76 -6.82
C MET A 23 8.67 -0.31 -6.76
N THR A 24 9.53 -0.83 -7.64
CA THR A 24 10.94 -0.40 -7.75
C THR A 24 11.06 1.09 -8.10
N LYS A 25 10.15 1.63 -8.92
CA LYS A 25 10.11 3.07 -9.21
C LYS A 25 9.84 3.92 -7.96
N LEU A 26 9.14 3.39 -6.96
CA LEU A 26 8.85 4.07 -5.70
C LEU A 26 10.04 3.99 -4.72
N ASP A 27 10.95 3.02 -4.87
CA ASP A 27 12.13 2.87 -4.00
C ASP A 27 13.13 4.01 -4.10
N LYS A 28 13.04 4.84 -5.15
CA LYS A 28 13.83 6.09 -5.25
C LYS A 28 13.57 7.05 -4.08
N TYR A 29 12.44 6.90 -3.38
CA TYR A 29 12.12 7.66 -2.19
C TYR A 29 12.52 6.90 -0.92
N ARG A 30 13.43 7.50 -0.14
CA ARG A 30 13.91 6.92 1.13
C ARG A 30 12.77 6.70 2.14
N VAL A 31 11.82 7.64 2.19
CA VAL A 31 10.62 7.56 3.02
C VAL A 31 9.41 7.79 2.14
N LEU A 32 8.41 6.91 2.25
CA LEU A 32 7.11 7.07 1.61
C LEU A 32 6.03 7.27 2.67
N ILE A 33 5.14 8.22 2.41
CA ILE A 33 3.99 8.50 3.28
C ILE A 33 2.71 8.07 2.54
N ILE A 34 2.02 7.09 3.11
CA ILE A 34 0.69 6.67 2.72
C ILE A 34 -0.29 7.36 3.66
N ASP A 35 -1.06 8.29 3.11
CA ASP A 35 -2.03 9.06 3.88
C ASP A 35 -3.42 8.44 3.77
N ASP A 36 -4.20 8.46 4.86
CA ASP A 36 -5.61 8.10 4.89
C ASP A 36 -5.91 6.64 4.43
N ILE A 37 -5.13 5.67 4.91
CA ILE A 37 -5.30 4.23 4.57
C ILE A 37 -6.69 3.69 4.95
N GLY A 38 -7.34 4.33 5.92
CA GLY A 38 -8.68 3.99 6.39
C GLY A 38 -9.77 4.02 5.30
N TYR A 39 -9.55 4.66 4.16
CA TYR A 39 -10.54 4.72 3.07
C TYR A 39 -10.32 3.71 1.95
N VAL A 40 -9.24 2.91 1.99
CA VAL A 40 -9.03 1.82 1.04
C VAL A 40 -10.12 0.76 1.27
N LYS A 41 -10.79 0.30 0.22
CA LYS A 41 -11.82 -0.73 0.40
C LYS A 41 -11.12 -2.05 0.69
N LYS A 42 -11.68 -2.77 1.65
CA LYS A 42 -11.15 -4.08 2.08
C LYS A 42 -11.64 -5.20 1.18
N THR A 43 -11.54 -5.01 -0.14
CA THR A 43 -11.75 -6.13 -1.07
C THR A 43 -10.46 -6.92 -1.16
N ASP A 44 -10.54 -8.24 -1.37
CA ASP A 44 -9.37 -9.11 -1.39
C ASP A 44 -8.30 -8.61 -2.37
N SER A 45 -8.72 -8.08 -3.53
CA SER A 45 -7.80 -7.57 -4.55
C SER A 45 -7.18 -6.20 -4.23
N GLU A 46 -7.89 -5.29 -3.55
CA GLU A 46 -7.34 -3.99 -3.12
C GLU A 46 -6.33 -4.20 -1.98
N THR A 47 -6.68 -5.08 -1.06
CA THR A 47 -5.89 -5.37 0.12
C THR A 47 -4.59 -6.08 -0.27
N GLN A 48 -4.65 -7.06 -1.19
CA GLN A 48 -3.47 -7.84 -1.60
C GLN A 48 -2.36 -6.98 -2.24
N ALA A 49 -2.70 -6.05 -3.15
CA ALA A 49 -1.68 -5.19 -3.78
C ALA A 49 -0.99 -4.26 -2.77
N LEU A 50 -1.74 -3.78 -1.79
CA LEU A 50 -1.20 -2.96 -0.71
C LEU A 50 -0.30 -3.78 0.24
N PHE A 51 -0.69 -5.01 0.55
CA PHE A 51 0.12 -5.95 1.33
C PHE A 51 1.47 -6.24 0.66
N GLU A 52 1.45 -6.58 -0.63
CA GLU A 52 2.67 -6.84 -1.41
C GLU A 52 3.58 -5.60 -1.40
N PHE A 53 3.01 -4.41 -1.52
CA PHE A 53 3.76 -3.16 -1.43
C PHE A 53 4.38 -2.91 -0.06
N ILE A 54 3.64 -3.14 1.03
CA ILE A 54 4.15 -3.01 2.40
C ILE A 54 5.28 -4.02 2.62
N ALA A 55 5.12 -5.26 2.18
CA ALA A 55 6.13 -6.31 2.29
C ALA A 55 7.42 -5.96 1.53
N HIS A 56 7.32 -5.43 0.31
CA HIS A 56 8.47 -4.94 -0.44
C HIS A 56 9.17 -3.77 0.25
N ARG A 57 8.41 -2.79 0.74
CA ARG A 57 8.98 -1.65 1.46
C ARG A 57 9.64 -2.05 2.77
N TYR A 58 9.13 -3.08 3.45
CA TYR A 58 9.77 -3.60 4.65
C TYR A 58 11.26 -3.93 4.42
N GLU A 59 11.62 -4.36 3.21
CA GLU A 59 13.01 -4.67 2.83
C GLU A 59 13.72 -3.53 2.07
N SER A 60 12.98 -2.63 1.41
CA SER A 60 13.57 -1.60 0.52
C SER A 60 13.65 -0.19 1.11
N GLY A 61 12.91 0.15 2.17
CA GLY A 61 13.01 1.44 2.85
C GLY A 61 11.79 1.87 3.67
N SER A 62 11.87 3.03 4.33
CA SER A 62 10.89 3.41 5.34
C SER A 62 9.51 3.76 4.76
N LEU A 63 8.46 3.36 5.49
CA LEU A 63 7.06 3.64 5.19
C LEU A 63 6.40 4.29 6.42
N ILE A 64 5.71 5.40 6.21
CA ILE A 64 4.84 6.03 7.20
C ILE A 64 3.41 5.86 6.72
N ILE A 65 2.55 5.35 7.57
CA ILE A 65 1.12 5.15 7.27
C ILE A 65 0.31 5.99 8.26
N THR A 66 -0.60 6.81 7.76
CA THR A 66 -1.59 7.52 8.57
C THR A 66 -2.97 6.89 8.38
N SER A 67 -3.80 6.98 9.41
CA SER A 67 -5.19 6.56 9.37
C SER A 67 -6.02 7.50 10.22
N ASN A 68 -7.15 7.94 9.68
CA ASN A 68 -8.14 8.69 10.43
C ASN A 68 -9.24 7.78 11.02
N GLN A 69 -9.14 6.46 10.86
CA GLN A 69 -10.04 5.53 11.53
C GLN A 69 -9.63 5.35 13.00
N PRO A 70 -10.57 5.51 13.95
CA PRO A 70 -10.27 5.45 15.39
C PRO A 70 -9.94 4.04 15.93
N SER A 71 -9.74 3.03 15.06
CA SER A 71 -9.53 1.64 15.50
C SER A 71 -8.15 1.09 15.11
N ALA A 72 -7.41 0.59 16.09
CA ALA A 72 -6.18 -0.19 15.87
C ALA A 72 -6.45 -1.48 15.05
N ASN A 73 -7.68 -1.99 15.10
CA ASN A 73 -8.14 -3.13 14.29
C ASN A 73 -8.17 -2.81 12.78
N GLY A 74 -8.38 -1.54 12.41
CA GLY A 74 -8.37 -1.10 11.01
C GLY A 74 -7.03 -1.42 10.36
N ILE A 75 -5.91 -0.96 10.95
CA ILE A 75 -4.56 -1.20 10.43
C ILE A 75 -4.16 -2.67 10.57
N LYS A 76 -4.48 -3.34 11.69
CA LYS A 76 -4.19 -4.77 11.86
C LYS A 76 -4.81 -5.64 10.75
N SER A 77 -6.04 -5.34 10.33
CA SER A 77 -6.68 -6.08 9.23
C SER A 77 -5.99 -5.92 7.87
N PHE A 78 -5.13 -4.90 7.69
CA PHE A 78 -4.28 -4.71 6.51
C PHE A 78 -2.86 -5.26 6.71
N LEU A 79 -2.56 -5.89 7.85
CA LEU A 79 -1.24 -6.49 8.15
C LEU A 79 -1.33 -8.01 8.38
N THR A 80 -2.54 -8.58 8.38
CA THR A 80 -2.80 -10.02 8.39
C THR A 80 -3.49 -10.45 7.09
N PRO A 81 -2.86 -11.30 6.26
CA PRO A 81 -3.48 -11.83 5.04
C PRO A 81 -4.70 -12.73 5.33
#